data_AF-A0AAD4C7W1-F1
#
_entry.id   AF-A0AAD4C7W1-F1
#
_cell.length_a   1.000
_cell.length_b   1.000
_cell.length_c   1.000
_cell.angle_alpha   90.00
_cell.angle_beta   90.00
_cell.angle_gamma   90.00
#
_symmetry.space_group_name_H-M   'P 1'
#
loop_
_entity.id
_entity.type
_entity.pdbx_description
1 polymer ?
#
loop_
_entity_poly.entity_id
_entity_poly.type
_entity_poly.pdbx_seq_one_letter_code
_entity_poly.pdbx_strand_id
1 'polypeptide(L)'
;MKMNVPEVLKVLFVDDWEAITKNNQLVSLPRTPNVIEIKVGQEKDMSSIYGAEHLLRMLVSLPQMVVSSTMDAESIGLVKDYVNELLSFLVAERDRLFLSEYQSASLQYQNISRS
;
A
#
# COMPACT_ATOMS: atom_id res chain seq x y z
N MET A 1 20.42 -7.57 13.17
CA MET A 1 19.28 -6.64 13.08
C MET A 1 19.24 -5.84 14.37
N LYS A 2 19.49 -4.53 14.33
CA LYS A 2 19.47 -3.66 15.52
C LYS A 2 18.18 -2.84 15.47
N MET A 3 17.22 -3.15 16.34
CA MET A 3 15.99 -2.37 16.44
C MET A 3 16.25 -1.14 17.31
N ASN A 4 15.90 0.05 16.81
CA ASN A 4 16.01 1.28 17.58
C ASN A 4 14.73 1.49 18.38
N VAL A 5 14.73 1.09 19.66
CA VAL A 5 13.58 1.25 20.55
C VAL A 5 13.60 2.68 21.13
N PRO A 6 12.53 3.47 20.96
CA PRO A 6 12.43 4.82 21.53
C PRO A 6 12.63 4.82 23.05
N GLU A 7 13.28 5.85 23.57
CA GLU A 7 13.64 5.94 25.00
C GLU A 7 12.42 5.87 25.92
N VAL A 8 11.30 6.46 25.49
CA VAL A 8 10.02 6.43 26.23
C VAL A 8 9.54 5.00 26.49
N LEU A 9 9.73 4.08 25.54
CA LEU A 9 9.33 2.68 25.73
C LEU A 9 10.28 1.94 26.67
N LYS A 10 11.57 2.28 26.68
CA LYS A 10 12.53 1.69 27.61
C LYS A 10 12.21 2.03 29.06
N VAL A 11 11.82 3.28 29.33
CA VAL A 11 11.37 3.69 30.67
C VAL A 11 10.16 2.86 31.09
N LEU A 12 9.16 2.70 30.21
CA LEU A 12 7.99 1.86 30.49
C LEU A 12 8.36 0.41 30.80
N PHE A 13 9.36 -0.16 30.11
CA PHE A 13 9.84 -1.51 30.41
C PHE A 13 10.50 -1.62 31.79
N VAL A 14 11.25 -0.60 32.21
CA VAL A 14 11.88 -0.59 33.53
C VAL A 14 10.81 -0.50 34.63
N ASP A 15 9.82 0.37 34.45
CA ASP A 15 8.71 0.55 35.40
C ASP A 15 7.88 -0.73 35.54
N ASP A 16 7.55 -1.38 34.42
CA ASP A 16 6.81 -2.66 34.40
C ASP A 16 7.60 -3.77 35.10
N TRP A 17 8.91 -3.87 34.82
CA TRP A 17 9.77 -4.85 35.49
C TRP A 17 9.79 -4.64 37.02
N GLU A 18 9.89 -3.41 37.49
CA GLU A 18 9.85 -3.09 38.91
C GLU A 18 8.49 -3.42 39.55
N ALA A 19 7.39 -3.10 38.86
CA ALA A 19 6.03 -3.41 39.31
C ALA A 19 5.82 -4.92 39.53
N ILE A 20 6.26 -5.75 38.59
CA ILE A 20 6.10 -7.21 38.68
C ILE A 20 7.07 -7.82 39.69
N THR A 21 8.36 -7.48 39.62
CA THR A 21 9.41 -8.19 40.38
C THR A 21 9.60 -7.67 41.81
N LYS A 22 9.45 -6.37 42.04
CA LYS A 22 9.66 -5.77 43.36
C LYS A 22 8.35 -5.49 44.08
N ASN A 23 7.35 -5.00 43.35
CA ASN A 23 6.09 -4.57 43.95
C ASN A 23 5.02 -5.68 43.98
N ASN A 24 5.32 -6.86 43.42
CA ASN A 24 4.43 -8.02 43.36
C ASN A 24 3.04 -7.66 42.77
N GLN A 25 3.02 -6.75 41.81
CA GLN A 25 1.81 -6.31 41.11
C GLN A 25 1.52 -7.24 39.93
N LEU A 26 0.29 -7.21 39.45
CA LEU A 26 -0.16 -8.02 38.31
C LEU A 26 -0.97 -7.15 37.34
N VAL A 27 -0.93 -7.50 36.07
CA VAL A 27 -1.76 -6.89 35.03
C VAL A 27 -3.14 -7.53 35.04
N SER A 28 -4.20 -6.72 35.04
CA SER A 28 -5.59 -7.20 35.00
C SER A 28 -5.91 -7.88 33.67
N LEU A 29 -6.52 -9.07 33.74
CA LEU A 29 -6.95 -9.86 32.59
C LEU A 29 -8.48 -10.03 32.59
N PRO A 30 -9.15 -10.02 31.42
CA PRO A 30 -8.59 -9.81 30.09
C PRO A 30 -8.19 -8.34 29.84
N ARG A 31 -7.09 -8.11 29.10
CA ARG A 31 -6.66 -6.76 28.74
C ARG A 31 -7.49 -6.19 27.60
N THR A 32 -7.88 -4.92 27.73
CA THR A 32 -8.46 -4.11 26.67
C THR A 32 -7.62 -2.82 26.50
N PRO A 33 -7.13 -2.50 25.29
CA PRO A 33 -7.08 -3.37 24.11
C PRO A 33 -6.16 -4.57 24.32
N ASN A 34 -6.50 -5.71 23.72
CA ASN A 34 -5.60 -6.88 23.64
C ASN A 34 -4.68 -6.78 22.41
N VAL A 35 -3.67 -7.65 22.31
CA VAL A 35 -2.70 -7.61 21.20
C VAL A 35 -3.35 -7.81 19.83
N ILE A 36 -4.47 -8.55 19.73
CA ILE A 36 -5.19 -8.77 18.46
C ILE A 36 -5.84 -7.47 17.96
N GLU A 37 -6.19 -6.58 18.88
CA GLU A 37 -6.78 -5.27 18.57
C GLU A 37 -5.71 -4.21 18.23
N ILE A 38 -4.44 -4.44 18.60
CA ILE A 38 -3.33 -3.55 18.26
C ILE A 38 -2.93 -3.78 16.79
N LYS A 39 -3.59 -3.07 15.87
CA LYS A 39 -3.28 -3.08 14.43
C LYS A 39 -2.54 -1.80 14.05
N VAL A 40 -1.29 -1.93 13.60
CA VAL A 40 -0.46 -0.80 13.15
C VAL A 40 -0.68 -0.58 11.66
N GLY A 41 -1.62 0.30 11.33
CA GLY A 41 -2.00 0.55 9.95
C GLY A 41 -2.59 -0.68 9.27
N GLN A 42 -3.23 -0.49 8.13
CA GLN A 42 -3.49 -1.58 7.21
C GLN A 42 -2.58 -1.33 6.02
N GLU A 43 -1.76 -2.32 5.66
CA GLU A 43 -1.13 -2.30 4.35
C GLU A 43 -2.25 -2.27 3.31
N LYS A 44 -2.23 -1.24 2.48
CA LYS A 44 -3.20 -1.07 1.40
C LYS A 44 -2.51 -1.45 0.11
N ASP A 45 -3.14 -2.34 -0.64
CA ASP A 45 -2.69 -2.64 -1.99
C ASP A 45 -2.79 -1.40 -2.86
N MET A 46 -1.83 -1.21 -3.77
CA MET A 46 -1.83 -0.07 -4.69
C MET A 46 -3.10 -0.02 -5.55
N SER A 47 -3.67 -1.19 -5.87
CA SER A 47 -4.96 -1.34 -6.56
C SER A 47 -6.15 -0.76 -5.78
N SER A 48 -6.05 -0.63 -4.46
CA SER A 48 -7.08 -0.01 -3.61
C SER A 48 -6.94 1.50 -3.45
N ILE A 49 -5.83 2.08 -3.91
CA ILE A 49 -5.50 3.50 -3.77
C ILE A 49 -5.65 4.24 -5.10
N TYR A 50 -5.17 3.66 -6.19
CA TYR A 50 -5.10 4.34 -7.48
C TYR A 50 -6.30 4.06 -8.39
N GLY A 51 -6.62 5.03 -9.25
CA GLY A 51 -7.69 4.95 -10.25
C GLY A 51 -7.25 4.46 -11.63
N ALA A 52 -8.16 4.59 -12.61
CA ALA A 52 -8.00 4.10 -13.98
C ALA A 52 -6.80 4.73 -14.71
N GLU A 53 -6.39 5.94 -14.35
CA GLU A 53 -5.22 6.63 -14.90
C GLU A 53 -3.93 5.83 -14.69
N HIS A 54 -3.79 5.23 -13.51
CA HIS A 54 -2.59 4.48 -13.15
C HIS A 54 -2.63 3.08 -13.73
N LEU A 55 -3.83 2.47 -13.80
CA LEU A 55 -4.03 1.23 -14.53
C LEU A 55 -3.65 1.39 -16.01
N LEU A 56 -4.07 2.48 -16.66
CA LEU A 56 -3.74 2.76 -18.05
C LEU A 56 -2.21 2.90 -18.25
N ARG A 57 -1.51 3.59 -17.32
CA ARG A 57 -0.04 3.67 -17.36
C ARG A 57 0.63 2.30 -17.26
N MET A 58 0.10 1.41 -16.41
CA MET A 58 0.59 0.04 -16.31
C MET A 58 0.37 -0.73 -17.62
N LEU A 59 -0.82 -0.60 -18.24
CA LEU A 59 -1.12 -1.28 -19.51
C LEU A 59 -0.16 -0.86 -20.64
N VAL A 60 0.32 0.38 -20.65
CA VAL A 60 1.33 0.84 -21.63
C VAL A 60 2.69 0.16 -21.43
N SER A 61 3.05 -0.21 -20.20
CA SER A 61 4.29 -0.93 -19.89
C SER A 61 4.18 -2.44 -20.09
N LEU A 62 2.96 -2.98 -20.16
CA LEU A 62 2.67 -4.41 -20.26
C LEU A 62 3.39 -5.11 -21.43
N PRO A 63 3.51 -4.54 -22.65
CA PRO A 63 4.22 -5.18 -23.75
C PRO A 63 5.68 -5.49 -23.41
N GLN A 64 6.38 -4.60 -22.69
CA GLN A 64 7.76 -4.82 -22.27
C GLN A 64 7.84 -5.94 -21.22
N MET A 65 6.87 -6.01 -20.31
CA MET A 65 6.79 -7.06 -19.30
C MET A 65 6.55 -8.44 -19.94
N VAL A 66 5.67 -8.51 -20.93
CA VAL A 66 5.38 -9.76 -21.66
C VAL A 66 6.61 -10.27 -22.41
N VAL A 67 7.40 -9.39 -23.03
CA VAL A 67 8.66 -9.78 -23.71
C VAL A 67 9.69 -10.35 -22.72
N SER A 68 9.73 -9.83 -21.49
CA SER A 68 10.61 -10.36 -20.44
C SER A 68 10.12 -11.67 -19.82
N SER A 69 8.89 -12.09 -20.11
CA SER A 69 8.28 -13.30 -19.57
C SER A 69 8.51 -14.51 -20.49
N THR A 70 8.48 -15.72 -19.94
CA THR A 70 8.67 -16.98 -20.68
C THR A 70 7.37 -17.50 -21.33
N MET A 71 6.49 -16.61 -21.79
CA MET A 71 5.19 -17.00 -22.36
C MET A 71 5.33 -17.47 -23.82
N ASP A 72 4.49 -18.43 -24.21
CA ASP A 72 4.40 -18.89 -25.60
C ASP A 72 3.57 -17.93 -26.46
N ALA A 73 3.69 -18.07 -27.78
CA ALA A 73 3.07 -17.14 -28.74
C ALA A 73 1.53 -17.15 -28.70
N GLU A 74 0.91 -18.30 -28.39
CA GLU A 74 -0.56 -18.42 -28.29
C GLU A 74 -1.08 -17.66 -27.07
N SER A 75 -0.44 -17.90 -25.90
CA SER A 75 -0.75 -17.17 -24.67
C SER A 75 -0.55 -15.65 -24.81
N ILE A 76 0.50 -15.22 -25.51
CA ILE A 76 0.73 -13.79 -25.81
C ILE A 76 -0.40 -13.22 -26.68
N GLY A 77 -0.84 -13.97 -27.68
CA GLY A 77 -1.98 -13.60 -28.52
C GLY A 77 -3.24 -13.38 -27.69
N LEU A 78 -3.55 -14.32 -26.80
CA LEU A 78 -4.72 -14.25 -25.93
C LEU A 78 -4.67 -13.06 -24.96
N VAL A 79 -3.52 -12.82 -24.33
CA VAL A 79 -3.33 -11.65 -23.45
C VAL A 79 -3.54 -10.36 -24.23
N LYS A 80 -2.99 -10.27 -25.44
CA LYS A 80 -3.16 -9.10 -26.31
C LYS A 80 -4.64 -8.87 -26.63
N ASP A 81 -5.40 -9.91 -26.94
CA ASP A 81 -6.82 -9.79 -27.28
C ASP A 81 -7.63 -9.29 -26.07
N TYR A 82 -7.42 -9.85 -24.88
CA TYR A 82 -8.08 -9.37 -23.66
C TYR A 82 -7.69 -7.94 -23.30
N VAL A 83 -6.41 -7.56 -23.47
CA VAL A 83 -5.96 -6.18 -23.23
C VAL A 83 -6.65 -5.23 -24.22
N ASN A 84 -6.81 -5.60 -25.49
CA ASN A 84 -7.52 -4.78 -26.48
C ASN A 84 -9.00 -4.62 -26.15
N GLU A 85 -9.66 -5.68 -25.68
CA GLU A 85 -11.04 -5.62 -25.22
C GLU A 85 -11.17 -4.67 -24.01
N LEU A 86 -10.28 -4.80 -23.03
CA LEU A 86 -10.21 -3.91 -21.87
C LEU A 86 -9.99 -2.45 -22.29
N LEU A 87 -9.07 -2.18 -23.22
CA LEU A 87 -8.85 -0.83 -23.74
C LEU A 87 -10.10 -0.27 -24.43
N SER A 88 -10.82 -1.11 -25.18
CA SER A 88 -12.08 -0.71 -25.83
C SER A 88 -13.15 -0.35 -24.79
N PHE A 89 -13.24 -1.13 -23.70
CA PHE A 89 -14.11 -0.83 -22.57
C PHE A 89 -13.73 0.49 -21.87
N LEU A 90 -12.43 0.74 -21.63
CA LEU A 90 -11.96 1.99 -21.01
C LEU A 90 -12.30 3.22 -21.85
N VAL A 91 -12.32 3.08 -23.18
CA VAL A 91 -12.75 4.15 -24.10
C VAL A 91 -14.26 4.39 -23.97
N ALA A 92 -15.06 3.33 -23.96
CA ALA A 92 -16.52 3.44 -23.83
C ALA A 92 -16.95 4.07 -22.50
N GLU A 93 -16.24 3.77 -21.42
CA GLU A 93 -16.54 4.23 -20.06
C GLU A 93 -15.66 5.42 -19.63
N ARG A 94 -15.03 6.11 -20.59
CA ARG A 94 -14.03 7.14 -20.32
C ARG A 94 -14.51 8.20 -19.32
N ASP A 95 -15.71 8.71 -19.51
CA ASP A 95 -16.26 9.81 -18.72
C ASP A 95 -16.61 9.37 -17.29
N ARG A 96 -16.83 8.06 -17.07
CA ARG A 96 -17.08 7.49 -15.74
C ARG A 96 -15.79 7.14 -15.01
N LEU A 97 -14.78 6.66 -15.73
CA LEU A 97 -13.58 6.05 -15.14
C LEU A 97 -12.40 7.03 -14.99
N PHE A 98 -12.31 8.06 -15.83
CA PHE A 98 -11.19 9.00 -15.82
C PHE A 98 -11.61 10.38 -15.31
N LEU A 99 -10.71 11.03 -14.57
CA LEU A 99 -10.93 12.39 -14.11
C LEU A 99 -10.98 13.37 -15.29
N SER A 100 -11.97 14.27 -15.27
CA SER A 100 -12.07 15.37 -16.21
C SER A 100 -11.05 16.48 -15.93
N GLU A 101 -10.69 16.68 -14.66
CA GLU A 101 -9.77 17.73 -14.20
C GLU A 101 -8.85 17.20 -13.09
N TYR A 102 -7.57 17.56 -13.18
CA TYR A 102 -6.58 17.26 -12.14
C TYR A 102 -6.43 18.45 -11.19
N GLN A 103 -6.25 18.17 -9.90
CA GLN A 103 -5.93 19.19 -8.92
C GLN A 103 -4.46 19.61 -9.02
N SER A 104 -4.20 20.90 -8.84
CA SER A 104 -2.84 21.43 -8.76
C SER A 104 -2.19 21.01 -7.44
N ALA A 105 -0.95 20.53 -7.51
CA ALA A 105 -0.18 20.19 -6.33
C ALA A 105 0.15 21.45 -5.49
N SER A 106 0.14 21.33 -4.16
CA SER A 106 0.51 22.42 -3.26
C SER A 106 1.98 22.81 -3.42
N LEU A 107 2.33 24.07 -3.09
CA LEU A 107 3.72 24.56 -3.15
C LEU A 107 4.65 23.71 -2.27
N GLN A 108 4.17 23.26 -1.10
CA GLN A 108 4.92 22.37 -0.22
C GLN A 108 5.25 21.05 -0.92
N TYR A 109 4.26 20.43 -1.59
CA TYR A 109 4.48 19.19 -2.33
C TYR A 109 5.46 19.39 -3.49
N GLN A 110 5.31 20.48 -4.23
CA GLN A 110 6.20 20.81 -5.35
C GLN A 110 7.66 20.96 -4.90
N ASN A 111 7.91 21.59 -3.75
CA ASN A 111 9.25 21.76 -3.20
C ASN A 111 9.89 20.43 -2.81
N ILE A 112 9.12 19.50 -2.24
CA ILE A 112 9.59 18.15 -1.87
C ILE A 112 9.85 17.29 -3.12
N SER A 113 9.04 17.40 -4.18
CA SER A 113 9.24 16.62 -5.40
C SER A 113 10.45 17.05 -6.26
N ARG A 114 10.99 18.26 -6.01
CA ARG A 114 12.12 18.83 -6.76
C ARG A 114 13.47 18.59 -6.09
N SER A 115 13.48 18.21 -4.82
CA SER A 115 14.68 17.81 -4.07
C SER A 115 15.02 16.35 -4.30
#